data_AF-A0A238TE93-F1
#
_entry.id   AF-A0A238TE93-F1
#
_cell.length_a   1.000
_cell.length_b   1.000
_cell.length_c   1.000
_cell.angle_alpha   90.00
_cell.angle_beta   90.00
_cell.angle_gamma   90.00
#
_symmetry.space_group_name_H-M   'P 1'
#
loop_
_entity.id
_entity.type
_entity.pdbx_description
1 polymer ?
#
loop_
_entity_poly.entity_id
_entity_poly.type
_entity_poly.pdbx_seq_one_letter_code
_entity_poly.pdbx_strand_id
1 'polypeptide(L)' 'MKTLIPYKERVLDAQTYLNEIKNKQDNIEKVEFIPPKLGKGGYGLFRVRYKVPVLVEQ' A
#
# COMPACT_ATOMS: atom_id res chain seq x y z
N MET A 1 -18.28 9.53 13.09
CA MET A 1 -17.96 10.07 11.74
C MET A 1 -16.70 9.36 11.27
N LYS A 2 -16.68 8.83 10.04
CA LYS A 2 -15.48 8.22 9.46
C LYS A 2 -14.66 9.30 8.77
N THR A 3 -13.44 9.54 9.23
CA THR A 3 -12.52 10.52 8.63
C THR A 3 -11.68 9.83 7.57
N LEU A 4 -11.68 10.38 6.35
CA LEU A 4 -10.85 9.89 5.26
C LEU A 4 -9.60 10.77 5.15
N ILE A 5 -8.43 10.15 5.19
CA ILE A 5 -7.15 10.84 5.08
C ILE A 5 -6.54 10.54 3.70
N PRO A 6 -6.08 11.56 2.97
CA PRO A 6 -5.41 11.37 1.69
C PRO A 6 -3.97 10.91 1.91
N TYR A 7 -3.60 9.79 1.29
CA TYR A 7 -2.23 9.27 1.28
C TYR A 7 -1.66 9.25 -0.14
N LYS A 8 -0.49 9.87 -0.32
CA LYS A 8 0.29 9.78 -1.56
C LYS A 8 1.23 8.57 -1.56
N GLU A 9 1.61 8.10 -0.39
CA GLU A 9 2.43 6.90 -0.19
C GLU A 9 1.89 6.09 0.98
N ARG A 10 1.87 4.76 0.85
CA ARG A 10 1.45 3.82 1.90
C ARG A 10 2.36 2.60 1.93
N VAL A 11 2.55 2.03 3.12
CA VAL A 11 3.20 0.73 3.30
C VAL A 11 2.11 -0.29 3.60
N LEU A 12 1.99 -1.31 2.76
CA LEU A 12 0.94 -2.32 2.80
C LEU A 12 1.55 -3.70 3.02
N ASP A 13 0.83 -4.57 3.71
CA ASP A 13 1.13 -6.01 3.67
C ASP A 13 0.74 -6.62 2.32
N ALA A 14 1.16 -7.87 2.08
CA ALA A 14 0.92 -8.56 0.81
C ALA A 14 -0.57 -8.66 0.45
N GLN A 15 -1.44 -8.94 1.42
CA GLN A 15 -2.86 -9.14 1.16
C GLN A 15 -3.56 -7.83 0.80
N THR A 16 -3.24 -6.76 1.54
CA THR A 16 -3.75 -5.42 1.31
C THR A 16 -3.24 -4.89 -0.03
N TYR A 17 -1.97 -5.10 -0.35
CA TYR A 17 -1.39 -4.76 -1.65
C TYR A 17 -2.14 -5.46 -2.80
N LEU A 18 -2.40 -6.77 -2.69
CA LEU A 18 -3.14 -7.52 -3.71
C LEU A 18 -4.56 -6.96 -3.94
N ASN A 19 -5.22 -6.49 -2.88
CA ASN A 19 -6.53 -5.86 -3.00
C ASN A 19 -6.43 -4.42 -3.56
N GLU A 20 -5.35 -3.71 -3.26
CA GLU A 20 -5.08 -2.36 -3.75
C GLU A 20 -4.86 -2.36 -5.26
N ILE A 21 -4.01 -3.26 -5.77
CA ILE A 21 -3.72 -3.35 -7.21
C ILE A 21 -4.94 -3.73 -8.03
N LYS A 22 -5.84 -4.59 -7.52
CA LYS A 22 -7.07 -4.98 -8.23
C LYS A 22 -7.98 -3.79 -8.56
N ASN A 23 -7.95 -2.74 -7.73
CA ASN A 23 -8.87 -1.62 -7.84
C ASN A 23 -8.22 -0.31 -8.30
N LYS A 24 -6.90 -0.18 -8.14
CA LYS A 24 -6.19 1.10 -8.29
C LYS A 24 -4.92 1.04 -9.13
N GLN A 25 -4.73 -0.03 -9.91
CA GLN A 25 -3.52 -0.24 -10.72
C GLN A 25 -3.14 1.00 -11.54
N ASP A 26 -4.11 1.65 -12.19
CA ASP A 26 -3.85 2.81 -13.07
C ASP A 26 -3.37 4.05 -12.32
N ASN A 27 -3.69 4.16 -11.03
CA ASN A 27 -3.29 5.26 -10.16
C ASN A 27 -1.97 4.98 -9.41
N ILE A 28 -1.38 3.79 -9.55
CA ILE A 28 -0.08 3.49 -8.95
C ILE A 28 1.03 4.11 -9.82
N GLU A 29 1.90 4.87 -9.18
CA GLU A 29 3.09 5.48 -9.79
C GLU A 29 4.31 4.55 -9.64
N LYS A 30 4.52 4.01 -8.44
CA LYS A 30 5.66 3.15 -8.11
C LYS A 30 5.31 2.16 -7.01
N VAL A 31 5.89 0.97 -7.08
CA VAL A 31 5.87 -0.02 -5.98
C VAL A 31 7.29 -0.42 -5.66
N GLU A 32 7.64 -0.43 -4.38
CA GLU A 32 8.91 -0.96 -3.87
C GLU A 32 8.62 -2.11 -2.89
N PHE A 33 9.24 -3.26 -3.13
CA PHE A 33 9.19 -4.37 -2.19
C PHE A 33 10.16 -4.12 -1.03
N ILE A 34 9.65 -4.23 0.20
CA ILE A 34 10.42 -4.15 1.42
C ILE A 34 10.53 -5.58 1.97
N PRO A 35 11.71 -6.24 1.83
CA PRO A 35 11.88 -7.60 2.29
C PRO A 35 11.69 -7.68 3.81
N PRO A 36 11.12 -8.79 4.32
CA PRO A 36 11.04 -9.01 5.75
C PRO A 36 12.44 -9.17 6.34
N LYS A 37 12.60 -8.80 7.61
CA LYS A 37 13.83 -9.09 8.33
C LYS A 37 13.96 -10.61 8.51
N LEU A 38 15.16 -11.15 8.30
CA LEU A 38 15.44 -12.56 8.54
C LEU A 38 15.04 -12.94 9.97
N GLY A 39 14.36 -14.07 10.11
CA GLY A 39 13.83 -14.56 11.39
C GLY A 39 12.52 -13.89 11.85
N LYS A 40 11.97 -12.91 11.12
CA LYS A 40 10.61 -12.42 11.34
C LYS A 40 9.64 -13.08 10.36
N GLY A 41 8.46 -13.45 10.85
CA GLY A 41 7.39 -14.00 10.01
C GLY A 41 6.80 -12.98 9.04
N GLY A 42 6.17 -13.49 7.97
CA GLY A 42 5.50 -12.70 6.94
C GLY A 42 6.23 -12.67 5.59
N TYR A 43 5.57 -12.13 4.57
CA TYR A 43 6.05 -12.11 3.18
C TYR A 43 6.77 -10.81 2.77
N GLY A 44 7.02 -9.91 3.73
CA GLY A 44 7.47 -8.55 3.48
C GLY A 44 6.33 -7.55 3.33
N LEU A 45 6.68 -6.33 2.96
CA LEU A 45 5.75 -5.21 2.79
C LEU A 45 5.95 -4.57 1.40
N PHE A 46 4.98 -3.77 0.99
CA PHE A 46 4.99 -3.06 -0.28
C PHE A 46 4.81 -1.58 0.00
N ARG A 47 5.80 -0.76 -0.35
CA ARG A 47 5.64 0.69 -0.39
C ARG A 47 5.04 1.06 -1.73
N VAL A 48 3.82 1.57 -1.70
CA VAL A 48 3.05 1.98 -2.86
C VAL A 48 2.98 3.50 -2.89
N ARG A 49 3.38 4.09 -4.01
CA ARG A 49 3.24 5.52 -4.30
C ARG A 49 2.21 5.72 -5.39
N TYR A 50 1.31 6.68 -5.20
CA TYR A 50 0.19 6.96 -6.11
C TYR A 50 0.41 8.25 -6.91
N LYS A 51 -0.10 8.28 -8.14
CA LYS A 51 -0.12 9.48 -9.00
C LYS A 51 -1.01 10.56 -8.36
N VAL A 52 -2.21 10.17 -7.93
CA VAL A 52 -3.18 10.98 -7.19
C VAL A 52 -3.39 10.37 -5.79
N PRO A 53 -3.42 11.16 -4.70
CA PRO A 53 -3.62 10.64 -3.35
C PRO A 53 -4.89 9.80 -3.22
N VAL A 54 -4.81 8.68 -2.51
CA VAL A 54 -5.97 7.82 -2.21
C VAL A 54 -6.52 8.14 -0.84
N LEU A 55 -7.83 8.21 -0.73
CA LEU A 55 -8.53 8.39 0.54
C LEU A 55 -8.64 7.06 1.28
N VAL A 56 -8.23 7.04 2.54
CA VAL A 56 -8.27 5.85 3.40
C VAL A 56 -8.89 6.22 4.74
N GLU A 57 -9.75 5.33 5.25
CA GLU A 57 -10.33 5.46 6.58
C GLU A 57 -9.27 5.28 7.67
N GLN A 58 -9.32 6.11 8.71
CA GLN A 58 -8.43 6.03 9.87
C GLN A 58 -8.86 4.94 10.85
#